data_AF-A0A3D2QK47-F1
#
_entry.id   AF-A0A3D2QK47-F1
#
_cell.length_a   1.000
_cell.length_b   1.000
_cell.length_c   1.000
_cell.angle_alpha   90.00
_cell.angle_beta   90.00
_cell.angle_gamma   90.00
#
_symmetry.space_group_name_H-M   'P 1'
#
loop_
_entity.id
_entity.type
_entity.pdbx_description
1 polymer ?
#
loop_
_entity_poly.entity_id
_entity_poly.type
_entity_poly.pdbx_seq_one_letter_code
_entity_poly.pdbx_strand_id
1 'polypeptide(L)' 'MLRHGRQMFTSESVSEGHPDKVCDQISDAVLDSCLAKDPYSRVACETFATTD' A
#
# COMPACT_ATOMS: atom_id res chain seq x y z
N MET A 1 36.95 12.15 -16.11
CA MET A 1 36.93 10.96 -15.22
C MET A 1 36.15 11.31 -13.96
N LEU A 2 34.86 10.95 -13.90
CA LEU A 2 34.05 11.14 -12.69
C LEU A 2 34.34 9.98 -11.73
N ARG A 3 34.88 10.30 -10.55
CA ARG A 3 35.08 9.35 -9.45
C ARG A 3 33.71 8.92 -8.93
N HIS A 4 33.33 7.66 -9.17
CA HIS A 4 32.15 7.07 -8.54
C HIS A 4 32.52 6.69 -7.10
N GLY A 5 32.14 7.54 -6.14
CA GLY A 5 32.15 7.18 -4.72
C GLY A 5 31.09 6.10 -4.45
N ARG A 6 31.39 5.15 -3.57
CA ARG A 6 30.46 4.07 -3.20
C ARG A 6 29.34 4.67 -2.35
N GLN A 7 28.13 4.77 -2.90
CA GLN A 7 26.94 5.21 -2.17
C GLN A 7 26.34 4.01 -1.42
N MET A 8 26.05 4.19 -0.12
CA MET A 8 25.33 3.21 0.68
C MET A 8 23.84 3.58 0.68
N PHE A 9 22.99 2.63 0.31
CA PHE A 9 21.54 2.79 0.26
C PHE A 9 20.89 1.69 1.10
N THR A 10 19.89 2.07 1.89
CA THR A 10 19.10 1.15 2.72
C THR A 10 17.63 1.30 2.39
N SER A 11 16.91 0.19 2.39
CA SER A 11 15.46 0.12 2.16
C SER A 11 14.87 -0.90 3.14
N GLU A 12 13.60 -0.73 3.47
CA GLU A 12 12.83 -1.59 4.35
C GLU A 12 11.54 -2.08 3.67
N SER A 13 10.96 -3.12 4.23
CA SER A 13 9.66 -3.67 3.84
C SER A 13 9.01 -4.28 5.09
N VAL A 14 7.68 -4.36 5.09
CA VAL A 14 6.90 -4.99 6.15
C VAL A 14 6.08 -6.14 5.56
N SER A 15 5.73 -7.12 6.39
CA SER A 15 4.89 -8.24 5.94
C SER A 15 3.44 -7.81 5.73
N GLU A 16 2.67 -8.65 5.06
CA GLU A 16 1.22 -8.46 4.87
C GLU A 16 0.44 -8.29 6.17
N GLY A 17 0.94 -8.84 7.29
CA GLY A 17 0.30 -8.73 8.60
C GLY A 17 0.59 -7.42 9.35
N HIS A 18 1.42 -6.53 8.81
CA HIS A 18 1.63 -5.20 9.40
C HIS A 18 0.30 -4.43 9.36
N PRO A 19 -0.14 -3.77 10.45
CA PRO A 19 -1.44 -3.09 10.51
C PRO A 19 -1.71 -2.16 9.32
N ASP A 20 -0.71 -1.36 8.92
CA ASP A 20 -0.83 -0.50 7.74
C ASP A 20 -1.05 -1.28 6.45
N LYS A 21 -0.36 -2.42 6.26
CA LYS A 21 -0.56 -3.27 5.08
C LYS A 21 -1.90 -3.99 5.08
N VAL A 22 -2.41 -4.35 6.27
CA VAL A 22 -3.77 -4.89 6.40
C VAL A 22 -4.79 -3.81 6.01
N CYS A 23 -4.61 -2.57 6.44
CA CYS A 23 -5.46 -1.45 6.03
C CYS A 23 -5.41 -1.21 4.51
N ASP A 24 -4.21 -1.22 3.91
CA ASP A 24 -4.01 -1.12 2.46
C ASP A 24 -4.81 -2.22 1.73
N GLN A 25 -4.63 -3.48 2.15
CA GLN A 25 -5.29 -4.64 1.55
C GLN A 25 -6.82 -4.57 1.63
N ILE A 26 -7.36 -4.10 2.75
CA ILE A 26 -8.81 -3.94 2.92
C ILE A 26 -9.33 -2.82 2.01
N SER A 27 -8.66 -1.67 1.96
CA SER A 27 -9.03 -0.57 1.08
C SER A 27 -9.00 -0.97 -0.39
N ASP A 28 -7.95 -1.70 -0.81
CA ASP A 28 -7.83 -2.21 -2.19
C ASP A 28 -8.89 -3.26 -2.51
N ALA A 29 -9.24 -4.15 -1.57
CA ALA A 29 -10.31 -5.13 -1.79
C ALA A 29 -11.67 -4.47 -2.05
N VAL A 30 -11.94 -3.32 -1.41
CA VAL A 30 -13.12 -2.50 -1.70
C VAL A 30 -13.03 -1.89 -3.09
N LEU A 31 -11.89 -1.30 -3.45
CA LEU A 31 -11.64 -0.74 -4.78
C LEU A 31 -11.85 -1.78 -5.87
N ASP A 32 -11.25 -2.96 -5.74
CA ASP A 32 -11.36 -4.08 -6.68
C ASP A 32 -12.82 -4.51 -6.85
N SER A 33 -13.55 -4.63 -5.75
CA SER A 33 -14.97 -4.99 -5.77
C SER A 33 -15.84 -3.95 -6.49
N CYS A 34 -15.50 -2.67 -6.36
CA CYS A 34 -16.17 -1.58 -7.08
C CYS A 34 -15.83 -1.62 -8.57
N LEU A 35 -14.55 -1.70 -8.93
CA LEU A 35 -14.08 -1.73 -10.32
C LEU A 35 -14.57 -2.97 -11.09
N ALA A 36 -14.71 -4.10 -10.41
CA ALA A 36 -15.27 -5.32 -11.00
C ALA A 36 -16.73 -5.16 -11.44
N LYS A 37 -17.49 -4.26 -10.79
CA LYS A 37 -18.90 -3.99 -11.11
C LYS A 37 -19.06 -2.79 -12.05
N ASP A 38 -18.29 -1.74 -11.82
CA ASP A 38 -18.25 -0.55 -12.65
C ASP A 38 -16.80 -0.05 -12.79
N PRO A 39 -16.18 -0.17 -13.97
CA PRO A 39 -14.80 0.26 -14.20
C PRO A 39 -14.61 1.79 -14.10
N TYR A 40 -15.69 2.58 -14.05
CA TYR A 40 -15.66 4.03 -13.84
C TYR A 40 -15.98 4.43 -12.39
N SER A 41 -16.05 3.47 -11.46
CA SER A 41 -16.27 3.72 -10.04
C SER A 41 -15.26 4.74 -9.49
N ARG A 42 -15.76 5.75 -8.79
CA ARG A 42 -14.93 6.69 -8.04
C ARG A 42 -14.87 6.25 -6.59
N VAL A 43 -13.71 5.77 -6.14
CA VAL A 43 -13.51 5.19 -4.81
C VAL A 43 -12.39 5.94 -4.09
N ALA A 44 -12.64 6.32 -2.84
CA ALA A 44 -11.68 6.92 -1.92
C ALA A 44 -11.88 6.28 -0.54
N CYS A 45 -11.60 4.96 -0.47
CA CYS A 45 -11.80 4.16 0.72
C CYS A 45 -10.56 4.23 1.62
N GLU A 46 -10.75 4.62 2.87
CA GLU A 46 -9.71 4.68 3.89
C GLU A 46 -10.02 3.65 4.99
N THR A 47 -8.99 2.95 5.47
CA THR A 47 -9.11 1.94 6.51
C THR A 47 -8.23 2.30 7.70
N PHE A 48 -8.76 2.13 8.91
CA PHE A 48 -8.04 2.35 10.17
C PHE A 48 -8.18 1.12 11.07
N ALA A 49 -7.08 0.74 11.72
CA ALA A 49 -7.04 -0.36 12.67
C ALA A 49 -6.24 0.04 13.92
N THR A 50 -6.79 -0.31 15.08
CA THR A 50 -6.16 -0.16 16.41
C THR A 50 -6.68 -1.29 17.31
N THR A 51 -6.12 -1.44 18.49
CA THR A 51 -6.69 -2.30 19.53
C THR A 51 -7.98 -1.71 20.09
N ASP A 52 -8.89 -2.57 20.56
CA ASP A 52 -10.12 -2.20 21.27
C ASP A 52 -9.86 -1.41 22.56
#